data_AF-A0A8C4F9S7-F1
#
_entry.id   AF-A0A8C4F9S7-F1
#
_cell.length_a   1.000
_cell.length_b   1.000
_cell.length_c   1.000
_cell.angle_alpha   90.00
_cell.angle_beta   90.00
_cell.angle_gamma   90.00
#
_symmetry.space_group_name_H-M   'P 1'
#
loop_
_entity.id
_entity.type
_entity.pdbx_description
1 polymer ?
#
loop_
_entity_poly.entity_id
_entity_poly.type
_entity_poly.pdbx_seq_one_letter_code
_entity_poly.pdbx_strand_id
1 'polypeptide(L)'
;MPLIVMCGYPCSGKTRRAEELKVYFEQNTGRKVHIVADEALDVDKNTVYADSQKEKNVRASLKAQVERTVNKDHIVILDSLNYIKGYRYELFCLIKHTQTPHCLVYCLTSEQVSSTWNTSREAAEQYTQEIFDALVLRFEAPDSRNRWDSPLFSILEDDTLPYEAISDALFKRKAPPPNQSTQSQPLSSANFLYELDKITQDVLMAIFNAQKTSVPGDLISVPGWIFIDGCTISEILRSKHFDYLLLNVLVQAN
;
A
#
# COMPACT_ATOMS: atom_id res chain seq x y z
N MET A 1 -5.86 -4.70 13.53
CA MET A 1 -7.32 -4.57 13.46
C MET A 1 -7.68 -3.35 12.61
N PRO A 2 -8.87 -3.35 12.01
CA PRO A 2 -8.97 -2.97 10.62
C PRO A 2 -9.26 -1.47 10.43
N LEU A 3 -8.85 -0.95 9.27
CA LEU A 3 -8.99 0.47 8.91
C LEU A 3 -10.14 0.64 7.90
N ILE A 4 -11.09 1.51 8.22
CA ILE A 4 -12.10 1.99 7.28
C ILE A 4 -11.67 3.36 6.77
N VAL A 5 -11.53 3.53 5.46
CA VAL A 5 -11.19 4.81 4.84
C VAL A 5 -12.45 5.38 4.21
N MET A 6 -12.90 6.55 4.67
CA MET A 6 -14.01 7.28 4.03
C MET A 6 -13.49 8.04 2.82
N CYS A 7 -14.25 8.13 1.73
CA CYS A 7 -13.85 8.87 0.53
C CYS A 7 -15.08 9.54 -0.10
N GLY A 8 -14.87 10.68 -0.74
CA GLY A 8 -15.92 11.37 -1.50
C GLY A 8 -15.72 12.87 -1.52
N TYR A 9 -16.53 13.57 -2.32
CA TYR A 9 -16.50 15.01 -2.45
C TYR A 9 -16.59 15.75 -1.11
N PRO A 10 -16.16 17.01 -1.03
CA PRO A 10 -16.49 17.86 0.10
C PRO A 10 -17.99 17.79 0.39
N CYS A 11 -18.34 17.77 1.66
CA CYS A 11 -19.72 17.74 2.12
C CYS A 11 -20.56 16.51 1.71
N SER A 12 -20.00 15.43 1.13
CA SER A 12 -20.75 14.25 0.67
C SER A 12 -21.37 13.33 1.75
N GLY A 13 -21.45 13.76 3.01
CA GLY A 13 -22.02 12.97 4.10
C GLY A 13 -21.09 11.92 4.73
N LYS A 14 -19.78 11.96 4.43
CA LYS A 14 -18.77 11.03 5.00
C LYS A 14 -18.86 10.93 6.53
N THR A 15 -18.83 12.07 7.23
CA THR A 15 -18.90 12.11 8.70
C THR A 15 -20.16 11.46 9.25
N ARG A 16 -21.32 11.68 8.63
CA ARG A 16 -22.56 10.99 9.00
C ARG A 16 -22.39 9.47 8.88
N ARG A 17 -21.87 8.99 7.76
CA ARG A 17 -21.66 7.56 7.53
C ARG A 17 -20.58 6.97 8.45
N ALA A 18 -19.54 7.72 8.78
CA ALA A 18 -18.50 7.32 9.73
C ALA A 18 -19.08 7.12 11.13
N GLU A 19 -19.95 8.02 11.59
CA GLU A 19 -20.65 7.88 12.87
C GLU A 19 -21.65 6.72 12.87
N GLU A 20 -22.41 6.53 11.78
CA GLU A 20 -23.29 5.36 11.62
C GLU A 20 -22.50 4.03 11.73
N LEU A 21 -21.33 3.95 11.09
CA LEU A 21 -20.45 2.78 11.20
C LEU A 21 -19.90 2.61 12.62
N LYS A 22 -19.50 3.70 13.27
CA LYS A 22 -19.01 3.67 14.65
C LYS A 22 -20.06 3.09 15.58
N VAL A 23 -21.28 3.62 15.56
CA VAL A 23 -22.39 3.14 16.38
C VAL A 23 -22.64 1.64 16.14
N TYR A 24 -22.73 1.23 14.87
CA TYR A 24 -22.93 -0.17 14.52
C TYR A 24 -21.83 -1.08 15.08
N PHE A 25 -20.55 -0.73 14.87
CA PHE A 25 -19.45 -1.59 15.28
C PHE A 25 -19.27 -1.63 16.80
N GLU A 26 -19.46 -0.51 17.50
CA GLU A 26 -19.40 -0.48 18.97
C GLU A 26 -20.49 -1.38 19.58
N GLN A 27 -21.71 -1.35 19.03
CA GLN A 27 -22.84 -2.16 19.49
C GLN A 27 -22.69 -3.64 19.15
N ASN A 28 -22.27 -3.97 17.93
CA ASN A 28 -22.32 -5.35 17.42
C ASN A 28 -21.04 -6.15 17.65
N THR A 29 -19.89 -5.49 17.83
CA THR A 29 -18.60 -6.18 18.01
C THR A 29 -18.02 -6.06 19.42
N GLY A 30 -18.55 -5.14 20.25
CA GLY A 30 -18.00 -4.82 21.56
C GLY A 30 -16.58 -4.24 21.53
N ARG A 31 -16.10 -3.83 20.35
CA ARG A 31 -14.78 -3.23 20.15
C ARG A 31 -14.89 -1.73 20.17
N LYS A 32 -13.85 -1.09 20.68
CA LYS A 32 -13.72 0.37 20.61
C LYS A 32 -13.47 0.80 19.17
N VAL A 33 -14.15 1.84 18.75
CA VAL A 33 -14.02 2.42 17.41
C VAL A 33 -13.49 3.85 17.54
N HIS A 34 -12.41 4.14 16.81
CA HIS A 34 -11.78 5.45 16.79
C HIS A 34 -12.01 6.13 15.46
N ILE A 35 -12.59 7.34 15.48
CA ILE A 35 -12.65 8.20 14.31
C ILE A 35 -11.44 9.15 14.34
N VAL A 36 -10.68 9.16 13.24
CA VAL A 36 -9.61 10.10 12.96
C VAL A 36 -10.10 11.02 11.86
N ALA A 37 -10.24 12.32 12.14
CA ALA A 37 -10.84 13.29 11.22
C ALA A 37 -10.06 14.61 11.16
N ASP A 38 -10.33 15.39 10.11
CA ASP A 38 -9.68 16.68 9.84
C ASP A 38 -9.97 17.70 10.96
N GLU A 39 -11.16 17.66 11.55
CA GLU A 39 -11.67 18.59 12.57
C GLU A 39 -10.86 18.56 13.88
N ALA A 40 -10.16 17.46 14.17
CA ALA A 40 -9.33 17.36 15.36
C ALA A 40 -8.07 18.22 15.31
N LEU A 41 -7.76 18.82 14.15
CA LEU A 41 -6.52 19.58 13.91
C LEU A 41 -6.69 21.11 14.05
N ASP A 42 -7.88 21.60 14.42
CA ASP A 42 -8.19 23.04 14.65
C ASP A 42 -7.69 23.98 13.54
N VAL A 43 -7.88 23.55 12.28
CA VAL A 43 -7.42 24.28 11.09
C VAL A 43 -8.59 24.67 10.20
N ASP A 44 -8.57 25.91 9.72
CA ASP A 44 -9.53 26.41 8.74
C ASP A 44 -9.39 25.66 7.40
N LYS A 45 -10.47 25.00 6.98
CA LYS A 45 -10.50 24.13 5.79
C LYS A 45 -10.15 24.91 4.53
N ASN A 46 -10.68 26.12 4.38
CA ASN A 46 -10.42 26.95 3.20
C ASN A 46 -8.94 27.31 3.07
N THR A 47 -8.32 27.70 4.18
CA THR A 47 -6.89 27.99 4.25
C THR A 47 -6.02 26.77 3.98
N VAL A 48 -6.43 25.58 4.44
CA VAL A 48 -5.69 24.33 4.20
C VAL A 48 -5.71 23.94 2.72
N TYR A 49 -6.89 23.93 2.09
CA TYR A 49 -7.03 23.45 0.71
C TYR A 49 -6.66 24.49 -0.35
N ALA A 50 -6.44 25.75 0.05
CA ALA A 50 -5.83 26.79 -0.79
C ALA A 50 -4.31 26.62 -0.97
N ASP A 51 -3.65 25.85 -0.10
CA ASP A 51 -2.19 25.70 -0.06
C ASP A 51 -1.78 24.23 -0.09
N SER A 52 -1.07 23.82 -1.15
CA SER A 52 -0.69 22.43 -1.36
C SER A 52 0.25 21.88 -0.28
N GLN A 53 1.06 22.73 0.36
CA GLN A 53 1.96 22.33 1.44
C GLN A 53 1.17 22.12 2.73
N LYS A 54 0.19 22.98 3.04
CA LYS A 54 -0.71 22.79 4.20
C LYS A 54 -1.54 21.53 4.04
N GLU A 55 -2.13 21.32 2.86
CA GLU A 55 -2.88 20.10 2.55
C GLU A 55 -2.01 18.84 2.73
N LYS A 56 -0.77 18.87 2.23
CA LYS A 56 0.20 17.77 2.42
C LYS A 56 0.51 17.52 3.89
N ASN A 57 0.69 18.58 4.68
CA ASN A 57 0.98 18.46 6.11
C ASN A 57 -0.20 17.87 6.88
N VAL A 58 -1.44 18.27 6.57
CA VAL A 58 -2.66 17.69 7.16
C VAL A 58 -2.77 16.21 6.82
N ARG A 59 -2.57 15.83 5.56
CA ARG A 59 -2.55 14.42 5.14
C ARG A 59 -1.47 13.61 5.87
N ALA A 60 -0.28 14.18 6.05
CA ALA A 60 0.78 13.52 6.82
C ALA A 60 0.42 13.35 8.30
N SER A 61 -0.22 14.36 8.92
CA SER A 61 -0.67 14.33 10.31
C SER A 61 -1.73 13.25 10.54
N LEU A 62 -2.75 13.20 9.69
CA LEU A 62 -3.81 12.18 9.74
C LEU A 62 -3.24 10.77 9.59
N LYS A 63 -2.37 10.56 8.60
CA LYS A 63 -1.69 9.28 8.40
C LYS A 63 -0.91 8.86 9.64
N ALA A 64 -0.17 9.77 10.27
CA ALA A 64 0.57 9.49 11.51
C ALA A 64 -0.36 9.23 12.70
N GLN A 65 -1.53 9.86 12.76
CA GLN A 65 -2.54 9.57 13.78
C GLN A 65 -3.18 8.20 13.56
N VAL A 66 -3.52 7.85 12.32
CA VAL A 66 -3.99 6.51 11.95
C VAL A 66 -2.95 5.47 12.33
N GLU A 67 -1.68 5.65 11.94
CA GLU A 67 -0.60 4.72 12.28
C GLU A 67 -0.47 4.46 13.78
N ARG A 68 -0.58 5.51 14.61
CA ARG A 68 -0.54 5.38 16.07
C ARG A 68 -1.78 4.73 16.67
N THR A 69 -2.93 4.85 16.00
CA THR A 69 -4.22 4.37 16.51
C THR A 69 -4.51 2.93 16.06
N VAL A 70 -4.03 2.55 14.88
CA VAL A 70 -4.19 1.20 14.33
C VAL A 70 -3.44 0.22 15.23
N ASN A 71 -4.20 -0.60 15.94
CA ASN A 71 -3.69 -1.70 16.75
C ASN A 71 -4.50 -2.97 16.49
N LYS A 72 -4.25 -4.05 17.23
CA LYS A 72 -4.95 -5.33 17.14
C LYS A 72 -6.28 -5.39 17.87
N ASP A 73 -6.71 -4.36 18.59
CA ASP A 73 -7.91 -4.41 19.46
C ASP A 73 -9.03 -3.43 19.08
N HIS A 74 -8.76 -2.47 18.19
CA HIS A 74 -9.69 -1.39 17.86
C HIS A 74 -9.88 -1.24 16.35
N ILE A 75 -11.06 -0.74 15.97
CA ILE A 75 -11.36 -0.36 14.58
C ILE A 75 -11.05 1.12 14.43
N VAL A 76 -10.39 1.49 13.34
CA VAL A 76 -10.09 2.90 13.04
C VAL A 76 -10.88 3.31 11.81
N ILE A 77 -11.56 4.45 11.87
CA ILE A 77 -12.25 5.08 10.75
C ILE A 77 -11.49 6.37 10.45
N LEU A 78 -10.96 6.50 9.24
CA LEU A 78 -10.39 7.76 8.75
C LEU A 78 -11.47 8.54 8.00
N ASP A 79 -12.03 9.54 8.67
CA ASP A 79 -13.02 10.48 8.11
C ASP A 79 -12.33 11.74 7.59
N SER A 80 -11.89 11.67 6.34
CA SER A 80 -11.30 12.81 5.61
C SER A 80 -11.71 12.70 4.14
N LEU A 81 -11.38 13.70 3.32
CA LEU A 81 -11.71 13.68 1.89
C LEU A 81 -11.17 12.45 1.16
N ASN A 82 -9.92 12.07 1.44
CA ASN A 82 -9.19 10.94 0.81
C ASN A 82 -9.35 10.89 -0.73
N TYR A 83 -9.45 12.07 -1.35
CA TYR A 83 -9.83 12.24 -2.76
C TYR A 83 -8.70 11.98 -3.75
N ILE A 84 -7.45 12.10 -3.30
CA ILE A 84 -6.26 11.83 -4.11
C ILE A 84 -5.89 10.34 -4.02
N LYS A 85 -5.77 9.69 -5.18
CA LYS A 85 -5.36 8.29 -5.35
C LYS A 85 -4.00 8.02 -4.73
N GLY A 86 -3.05 8.94 -4.91
CA GLY A 86 -1.71 8.84 -4.31
C GLY A 86 -1.76 8.72 -2.78
N TYR A 87 -2.65 9.47 -2.14
CA TYR A 87 -2.81 9.40 -0.68
C TYR A 87 -3.48 8.10 -0.22
N ARG A 88 -4.49 7.62 -0.95
CA ARG A 88 -5.08 6.29 -0.68
C ARG A 88 -4.06 5.16 -0.82
N TYR A 89 -3.17 5.25 -1.81
CA TYR A 89 -2.05 4.32 -1.96
C TYR A 89 -1.07 4.39 -0.77
N GLU A 90 -0.75 5.59 -0.28
CA GLU A 90 0.07 5.74 0.92
C GLU A 90 -0.56 5.10 2.18
N LEU A 91 -1.87 5.27 2.37
CA LEU A 91 -2.61 4.62 3.45
C LEU A 91 -2.57 3.10 3.30
N PHE A 92 -2.71 2.58 2.08
CA PHE A 92 -2.59 1.15 1.82
C PHE A 92 -1.19 0.61 2.11
N CYS A 93 -0.13 1.36 1.83
CA CYS A 93 1.22 0.99 2.24
C CYS A 93 1.35 0.86 3.77
N LEU A 94 0.73 1.77 4.53
CA LEU A 94 0.65 1.68 5.99
C LEU A 94 -0.12 0.43 6.45
N ILE A 95 -1.24 0.12 5.80
CA ILE A 95 -2.06 -1.09 6.06
C ILE A 95 -1.24 -2.37 5.83
N LYS A 96 -0.45 -2.42 4.74
CA LYS A 96 0.46 -3.54 4.45
C LYS A 96 1.55 -3.69 5.52
N HIS A 97 2.11 -2.58 5.96
CA HIS A 97 3.13 -2.57 7.00
C HIS A 97 2.58 -3.08 8.34
N THR A 98 1.40 -2.61 8.73
CA THR A 98 0.71 -3.01 9.97
C THR A 98 -0.03 -4.35 9.87
N GLN A 99 -0.03 -4.98 8.68
CA GLN A 99 -0.69 -6.25 8.38
C GLN A 99 -2.13 -6.32 8.90
N THR A 100 -2.90 -5.28 8.62
CA THR A 100 -4.31 -5.19 9.03
C THR A 100 -5.25 -5.20 7.83
N PRO A 101 -6.47 -5.73 7.91
CA PRO A 101 -7.45 -5.57 6.85
C PRO A 101 -7.90 -4.11 6.73
N HIS A 102 -8.33 -3.70 5.55
CA HIS A 102 -8.96 -2.40 5.32
C HIS A 102 -10.13 -2.50 4.36
N CYS A 103 -10.94 -1.47 4.32
CA CYS A 103 -11.86 -1.22 3.22
C CYS A 103 -12.04 0.27 2.97
N LEU A 104 -12.51 0.59 1.76
CA LEU A 104 -12.82 1.96 1.34
C LEU A 104 -14.34 2.11 1.25
N VAL A 105 -14.89 3.13 1.91
CA VAL A 105 -16.30 3.52 1.80
C VAL A 105 -16.36 4.83 1.04
N TYR A 106 -16.88 4.77 -0.18
CA TYR A 106 -17.05 5.92 -1.05
C TYR A 106 -18.47 6.46 -0.94
N CYS A 107 -18.63 7.63 -0.33
CA CYS A 107 -19.87 8.38 -0.35
C CYS A 107 -20.01 9.05 -1.72
N LEU A 108 -20.76 8.40 -2.60
CA LEU A 108 -20.97 8.81 -3.98
C LEU A 108 -22.14 9.80 -4.03
N THR A 109 -21.81 11.05 -4.32
CA THR A 109 -22.78 12.14 -4.50
C THR A 109 -22.48 12.89 -5.80
N SER A 110 -23.48 13.58 -6.34
CA SER A 110 -23.24 14.54 -7.42
C SER A 110 -22.59 15.81 -6.88
N GLU A 111 -21.88 16.53 -7.76
CA GLU A 111 -21.31 17.84 -7.42
C GLU A 111 -22.40 18.81 -6.93
N GLN A 112 -23.57 18.79 -7.56
CA GLN A 112 -24.69 19.68 -7.23
C GLN A 112 -25.24 19.40 -5.83
N VAL A 113 -25.40 18.13 -5.45
CA VAL A 113 -25.86 17.74 -4.11
C VAL A 113 -24.83 18.16 -3.06
N SER A 114 -23.56 17.83 -3.29
CA SER A 114 -22.46 18.20 -2.38
C SER A 114 -22.33 19.72 -2.20
N SER A 115 -22.51 20.49 -3.27
CA SER A 115 -22.49 21.97 -3.24
C SER A 115 -23.69 22.53 -2.46
N THR A 116 -24.89 21.98 -2.69
CA THR A 116 -26.10 22.38 -1.96
C THR A 116 -25.95 22.11 -0.46
N TRP A 117 -25.42 20.93 -0.09
CA TRP A 117 -25.15 20.59 1.29
C TRP A 117 -24.07 21.49 1.90
N ASN A 118 -23.07 21.90 1.13
CA ASN A 118 -22.08 22.89 1.57
C ASN A 118 -22.75 24.22 1.94
N THR A 119 -23.64 24.76 1.09
CA THR A 119 -24.33 26.05 1.36
C THR A 119 -25.30 25.97 2.54
N SER A 120 -25.83 24.79 2.85
CA SER A 120 -26.73 24.57 3.99
C SER A 120 -26.04 24.51 5.35
N ARG A 121 -24.69 24.48 5.39
CA ARG A 121 -23.91 24.43 6.64
C ARG A 121 -23.76 25.80 7.29
N GLU A 122 -23.32 25.83 8.54
CA GLU A 122 -22.91 27.08 9.18
C GLU A 122 -21.76 27.73 8.42
N ALA A 123 -21.79 29.06 8.28
CA ALA A 123 -20.84 29.81 7.45
C ALA A 123 -19.37 29.53 7.78
N ALA A 124 -19.04 29.23 9.05
CA ALA A 124 -17.69 28.89 9.50
C ALA A 124 -17.21 27.50 9.03
N GLU A 125 -18.12 26.60 8.70
CA GLU A 125 -17.82 25.23 8.25
C GLU A 125 -17.90 25.06 6.72
N GLN A 126 -18.37 26.09 6.01
CA GLN A 126 -18.51 26.03 4.56
C GLN A 126 -17.15 26.09 3.87
N TYR A 127 -17.00 25.30 2.81
CA TYR A 127 -15.97 25.57 1.81
C TYR A 127 -16.41 26.78 0.99
N THR A 128 -15.49 27.69 0.66
CA THR A 128 -15.76 28.69 -0.37
C THR A 128 -16.01 27.99 -1.70
N GLN A 129 -16.82 28.59 -2.58
CA GLN A 129 -17.14 27.98 -3.87
C GLN A 129 -15.87 27.66 -4.68
N GLU A 130 -14.90 28.56 -4.68
CA GLU A 130 -13.60 28.36 -5.34
C GLU A 130 -12.87 27.11 -4.83
N ILE A 131 -12.79 26.93 -3.50
CA ILE A 131 -12.12 25.78 -2.91
C ILE A 131 -12.90 24.49 -3.16
N PHE A 132 -14.23 24.55 -3.08
CA PHE A 132 -15.10 23.41 -3.38
C PHE A 132 -14.89 22.92 -4.82
N ASP A 133 -14.98 23.83 -5.80
CA ASP A 133 -14.83 23.52 -7.23
C ASP A 133 -13.43 22.97 -7.51
N ALA A 134 -12.39 23.56 -6.91
CA ALA A 134 -11.02 23.09 -7.03
C ALA A 134 -10.81 21.70 -6.41
N LEU A 135 -11.53 21.34 -5.35
CA LEU A 135 -11.48 20.00 -4.76
C LEU A 135 -12.22 18.97 -5.62
N VAL A 136 -13.37 19.32 -6.19
CA VAL A 136 -14.12 18.46 -7.12
C VAL A 136 -13.30 18.20 -8.38
N LEU A 137 -12.69 19.23 -8.98
CA LEU A 137 -11.86 19.09 -10.17
C LEU A 137 -10.65 18.15 -9.96
N ARG A 138 -10.08 18.16 -8.75
CA ARG A 138 -8.94 17.31 -8.37
C ARG A 138 -9.34 15.91 -7.89
N PHE A 139 -10.64 15.61 -7.79
CA PHE A 139 -11.12 14.36 -7.22
C PHE A 139 -10.80 13.16 -8.12
N GLU A 140 -10.04 12.21 -7.60
CA GLU A 140 -9.72 10.96 -8.29
C GLU A 140 -10.58 9.82 -7.73
N ALA A 141 -11.69 9.55 -8.43
CA ALA A 141 -12.66 8.55 -8.00
C ALA A 141 -11.99 7.18 -7.70
N PRO A 142 -12.38 6.51 -6.60
CA PRO A 142 -11.81 5.22 -6.27
C PRO A 142 -12.26 4.13 -7.24
N ASP A 143 -11.37 3.18 -7.49
CA ASP A 143 -11.61 2.10 -8.46
C ASP A 143 -11.35 0.74 -7.80
N SER A 144 -12.37 -0.09 -7.72
CA SER A 144 -12.32 -1.42 -7.09
C SER A 144 -11.27 -2.37 -7.71
N ARG A 145 -10.79 -2.10 -8.93
CA ARG A 145 -9.71 -2.85 -9.58
C ARG A 145 -8.35 -2.55 -8.93
N ASN A 146 -8.20 -1.40 -8.28
CA ASN A 146 -7.00 -1.05 -7.54
C ASN A 146 -6.96 -1.79 -6.20
N ARG A 147 -5.83 -2.42 -5.90
CA ARG A 147 -5.62 -3.14 -4.63
C ARG A 147 -5.74 -2.24 -3.39
N TRP A 148 -5.37 -0.97 -3.51
CA TRP A 148 -5.46 -0.01 -2.41
C TRP A 148 -6.88 0.53 -2.18
N ASP A 149 -7.74 0.51 -3.20
CA ASP A 149 -9.15 0.91 -3.08
C ASP A 149 -10.07 -0.28 -2.74
N SER A 150 -9.61 -1.52 -2.96
CA SER A 150 -10.38 -2.74 -2.72
C SER A 150 -10.17 -3.30 -1.31
N PRO A 151 -11.21 -3.74 -0.60
CA PRO A 151 -12.63 -3.75 -0.96
C PRO A 151 -13.26 -2.34 -0.97
N LEU A 152 -13.98 -2.01 -2.04
CA LEU A 152 -14.65 -0.71 -2.23
C LEU A 152 -16.17 -0.86 -2.06
N PHE A 153 -16.76 -0.01 -1.22
CA PHE A 153 -18.21 0.12 -1.03
C PHE A 153 -18.65 1.51 -1.46
N SER A 154 -19.34 1.61 -2.61
CA SER A 154 -19.92 2.87 -3.08
C SER A 154 -21.34 3.01 -2.54
N ILE A 155 -21.61 4.11 -1.84
CA ILE A 155 -22.84 4.37 -1.08
C ILE A 155 -23.46 5.65 -1.60
N LEU A 156 -24.71 5.59 -2.07
CA LEU A 156 -25.50 6.75 -2.46
C LEU A 156 -26.10 7.46 -1.22
N GLU A 157 -26.68 8.63 -1.43
CA GLU A 157 -27.25 9.46 -0.37
C GLU A 157 -28.36 8.74 0.43
N ASP A 158 -29.25 8.03 -0.28
CA ASP A 158 -30.41 7.33 0.28
C ASP A 158 -30.13 5.87 0.65
N ASP A 159 -28.93 5.36 0.37
CA ASP A 159 -28.59 3.98 0.63
C ASP A 159 -28.46 3.71 2.13
N THR A 160 -28.87 2.51 2.55
CA THR A 160 -28.47 1.94 3.84
C THR A 160 -27.04 1.42 3.74
N LEU A 161 -26.23 1.63 4.78
CA LEU A 161 -24.88 1.10 4.79
C LEU A 161 -24.89 -0.45 4.79
N PRO A 162 -24.07 -1.10 3.95
CA PRO A 162 -23.97 -2.56 3.90
C PRO A 162 -23.10 -3.06 5.06
N TYR A 163 -23.61 -2.92 6.29
CA TYR A 163 -22.87 -3.16 7.53
C TYR A 163 -22.24 -4.55 7.61
N GLU A 164 -22.97 -5.59 7.23
CA GLU A 164 -22.47 -6.97 7.22
C GLU A 164 -21.33 -7.16 6.23
N ALA A 165 -21.45 -6.62 5.02
CA ALA A 165 -20.42 -6.74 3.99
C ALA A 165 -19.14 -5.98 4.38
N ILE A 166 -19.29 -4.81 5.01
CA ILE A 166 -18.16 -4.04 5.57
C ILE A 166 -17.52 -4.83 6.71
N SER A 167 -18.32 -5.38 7.63
CA SER A 167 -17.83 -6.24 8.72
C SER A 167 -17.04 -7.45 8.19
N ASP A 168 -17.53 -8.10 7.14
CA ASP A 168 -16.88 -9.23 6.49
C ASP A 168 -15.54 -8.83 5.83
N ALA A 169 -15.50 -7.68 5.18
CA ALA A 169 -14.25 -7.11 4.64
C ALA A 169 -13.20 -6.87 5.72
N LEU A 170 -13.63 -6.47 6.92
CA LEU A 170 -12.76 -6.10 8.03
C LEU A 170 -12.29 -7.31 8.86
N PHE A 171 -13.11 -8.35 9.00
CA PHE A 171 -12.81 -9.47 9.93
C PHE A 171 -12.63 -10.83 9.27
N LYS A 172 -13.21 -11.07 8.09
CA LYS A 172 -13.12 -12.36 7.39
C LYS A 172 -12.03 -12.39 6.32
N ARG A 173 -11.57 -11.23 5.85
CA ARG A 173 -10.48 -11.15 4.85
C ARG A 173 -9.10 -11.26 5.48
N LYS A 174 -8.19 -11.92 4.76
CA LYS A 174 -6.77 -11.95 5.10
C LYS A 174 -6.16 -10.57 4.87
N ALA A 175 -5.38 -10.09 5.83
CA ALA A 175 -4.63 -8.84 5.69
C ALA A 175 -3.65 -8.91 4.50
N PRO A 176 -3.40 -7.78 3.82
CA PRO A 176 -2.48 -7.75 2.70
C PRO A 176 -1.04 -8.05 3.17
N PRO A 177 -0.24 -8.81 2.40
CA PRO A 177 1.12 -9.17 2.81
C PRO A 177 2.01 -7.93 2.85
N PRO A 178 2.97 -7.85 3.79
CA PRO A 178 3.89 -6.73 3.89
C PRO A 178 4.78 -6.62 2.64
N ASN A 179 5.30 -5.43 2.36
CA ASN A 179 6.22 -5.22 1.25
C ASN A 179 7.50 -6.05 1.46
N GLN A 180 7.91 -6.81 0.45
CA GLN A 180 9.13 -7.64 0.54
C GLN A 180 10.39 -6.80 0.73
N SER A 181 10.43 -5.57 0.19
CA SER A 181 11.57 -4.65 0.34
C SER A 181 11.76 -4.12 1.76
N THR A 182 10.73 -4.17 2.61
CA THR A 182 10.80 -3.73 4.02
C THR A 182 10.88 -4.90 4.99
N GLN A 183 10.83 -6.14 4.50
CA GLN A 183 11.07 -7.30 5.34
C GLN A 183 12.57 -7.46 5.53
N SER A 184 12.99 -7.67 6.78
CA SER A 184 14.36 -8.11 7.07
C SER A 184 14.63 -9.36 6.24
N GLN A 185 15.77 -9.39 5.55
CA GLN A 185 16.19 -10.63 4.90
C GLN A 185 16.16 -11.75 5.95
N PRO A 186 15.59 -12.92 5.64
CA PRO A 186 15.69 -14.05 6.53
C PRO A 186 17.18 -14.25 6.85
N LEU A 187 17.48 -14.52 8.13
CA LEU A 187 18.85 -14.82 8.54
C LEU A 187 19.35 -15.95 7.63
N SER A 188 20.38 -15.67 6.84
CA SER A 188 20.99 -16.67 5.97
C SER A 188 21.38 -17.88 6.81
N SER A 189 21.26 -19.08 6.22
CA SER A 189 21.70 -20.31 6.89
C SER A 189 23.16 -20.14 7.33
N ALA A 190 23.53 -20.70 8.49
CA ALA A 190 24.88 -20.52 9.06
C ALA A 190 26.01 -20.92 8.10
N ASN A 191 25.70 -21.74 7.08
CA ASN A 191 26.65 -22.25 6.09
C ASN A 191 26.66 -21.48 4.76
N PHE A 192 25.79 -20.48 4.57
CA PHE A 192 25.64 -19.78 3.28
C PHE A 192 26.98 -19.24 2.73
N LEU A 193 27.75 -18.53 3.57
CA LEU A 193 29.04 -17.96 3.15
C LEU A 193 30.07 -19.05 2.83
N TYR A 194 30.04 -20.16 3.55
CA TYR A 194 30.92 -21.30 3.31
C TYR A 194 30.58 -22.02 2.01
N GLU A 195 29.29 -22.25 1.74
CA GLU A 195 28.83 -22.89 0.51
C GLU A 195 29.09 -22.00 -0.71
N LEU A 196 28.89 -20.69 -0.58
CA LEU A 196 29.22 -19.72 -1.63
C LEU A 196 30.72 -19.69 -1.92
N ASP A 197 31.56 -19.61 -0.89
CA ASP A 197 33.02 -19.66 -1.07
C ASP A 197 33.46 -20.99 -1.71
N LYS A 198 32.93 -22.11 -1.23
CA LYS A 198 33.23 -23.43 -1.81
C LYS A 198 32.84 -23.53 -3.29
N ILE A 199 31.62 -23.14 -3.65
CA ILE A 199 31.13 -23.19 -5.03
C ILE A 199 31.95 -22.26 -5.92
N THR A 200 32.27 -21.04 -5.45
CA THR A 200 33.09 -20.11 -6.24
C THR A 200 34.52 -20.62 -6.44
N GLN A 201 35.13 -21.26 -5.43
CA GLN A 201 36.43 -21.92 -5.57
C GLN A 201 36.37 -23.09 -6.57
N ASP A 202 35.33 -23.92 -6.51
CA ASP A 202 35.14 -25.05 -7.43
C ASP A 202 35.01 -24.57 -8.89
N VAL A 203 34.26 -23.49 -9.12
CA VAL A 203 34.13 -22.84 -10.44
C VAL A 203 35.48 -22.29 -10.93
N LEU A 204 36.22 -21.57 -10.07
CA LEU A 204 37.53 -21.02 -10.43
C LEU A 204 38.53 -22.13 -10.78
N MET A 205 38.55 -23.22 -10.01
CA MET A 205 39.43 -24.36 -10.29
C MET A 205 39.08 -25.03 -11.62
N ALA A 206 37.80 -25.21 -11.93
CA ALA A 206 37.36 -25.76 -13.20
C ALA A 206 37.83 -24.91 -14.39
N ILE A 207 37.68 -23.58 -14.29
CA ILE A 207 38.13 -22.64 -15.32
C ILE A 207 39.66 -22.66 -15.47
N PHE A 208 40.42 -22.61 -14.37
CA PHE A 208 41.89 -22.62 -14.44
C PHE A 208 42.45 -23.94 -15.00
N ASN A 209 41.82 -25.07 -14.70
CA ASN A 209 42.23 -26.37 -15.25
C ASN A 209 41.95 -26.47 -16.74
N ALA A 210 40.78 -26.00 -17.17
CA ALA A 210 40.44 -25.94 -18.59
C ALA A 210 41.38 -24.99 -19.36
N GLN A 211 41.72 -23.83 -18.81
CA GLN A 211 42.64 -22.88 -19.45
C GLN A 211 44.03 -23.47 -19.77
N LYS A 212 44.49 -24.47 -19.00
CA LYS A 212 45.80 -25.12 -19.22
C LYS A 212 45.79 -26.14 -20.36
N THR A 213 44.61 -26.67 -20.71
CA THR A 213 44.49 -27.86 -21.58
C THR A 213 43.64 -27.59 -22.82
N SER A 214 42.78 -26.57 -22.79
CA SER A 214 41.84 -26.24 -23.86
C SER A 214 42.44 -25.29 -24.89
N VAL A 215 41.99 -25.44 -26.14
CA VAL A 215 42.27 -24.53 -27.26
C VAL A 215 41.07 -23.61 -27.55
N PRO A 216 41.26 -22.48 -28.25
CA PRO A 216 40.16 -21.57 -28.60
C PRO A 216 39.05 -22.29 -29.36
N GLY A 217 37.84 -22.30 -28.81
CA GLY A 217 36.66 -22.98 -29.35
C GLY A 217 36.21 -24.21 -28.57
N ASP A 218 37.01 -24.69 -27.61
CA ASP A 218 36.64 -25.82 -26.75
C ASP A 218 35.55 -25.44 -25.74
N LEU A 219 34.65 -26.40 -25.49
CA LEU A 219 33.56 -26.28 -24.54
C LEU A 219 33.98 -26.81 -23.17
N ILE A 220 33.70 -26.03 -22.13
CA ILE A 220 34.06 -26.32 -20.75
C ILE A 220 32.79 -26.56 -19.93
N SER A 221 32.82 -27.62 -19.13
CA SER A 221 31.80 -27.92 -18.14
C SER A 221 32.17 -27.26 -16.81
N VAL A 222 31.33 -26.34 -16.34
CA VAL A 222 31.49 -25.66 -15.05
C VAL A 222 30.51 -26.28 -14.03
N PRO A 223 30.95 -26.62 -12.80
CA PRO A 223 30.05 -27.11 -11.75
C PRO A 223 28.89 -26.14 -11.49
N GLY A 224 27.65 -26.66 -11.44
CA GLY A 224 26.45 -25.84 -11.20
C GLY A 224 25.85 -25.16 -12.44
N TRP A 225 26.43 -25.35 -13.63
CA TRP A 225 25.86 -24.88 -14.90
C TRP A 225 24.96 -25.92 -15.57
N ILE A 226 23.72 -25.53 -15.93
CA ILE A 226 22.67 -26.43 -16.45
C ILE A 226 22.39 -26.19 -17.96
N PHE A 227 23.35 -25.64 -18.72
CA PHE A 227 23.22 -25.64 -20.18
C PHE A 227 23.85 -26.91 -20.76
N ILE A 228 23.07 -27.61 -21.58
CA ILE A 228 23.34 -28.97 -22.10
C ILE A 228 24.60 -29.02 -22.98
N ASP A 229 25.05 -27.88 -23.51
CA ASP A 229 26.08 -27.82 -24.55
C ASP A 229 27.44 -27.26 -24.09
N GLY A 230 27.65 -27.01 -22.79
CA GLY A 230 28.91 -26.42 -22.30
C GLY A 230 29.15 -24.98 -22.78
N CYS A 231 30.30 -24.37 -22.47
CA CYS A 231 30.60 -23.00 -22.89
C CYS A 231 32.08 -22.76 -23.20
N THR A 232 32.36 -21.85 -24.12
CA THR A 232 33.73 -21.45 -24.44
C THR A 232 34.25 -20.42 -23.45
N ILE A 233 35.58 -20.37 -23.25
CA ILE A 233 36.24 -19.37 -22.37
C ILE A 233 35.86 -17.94 -22.79
N SER A 234 35.70 -17.67 -24.09
CA SER A 234 35.29 -16.37 -24.61
C SER A 234 33.85 -15.97 -24.24
N GLU A 235 32.96 -16.93 -24.03
CA GLU A 235 31.58 -16.67 -23.59
C GLU A 235 31.51 -16.39 -22.10
N ILE A 236 32.32 -17.09 -21.29
CA ILE A 236 32.46 -16.84 -19.85
C ILE A 236 33.00 -15.43 -19.57
N LEU A 237 33.98 -14.97 -20.37
CA LEU A 237 34.60 -13.64 -20.21
C LEU A 237 33.75 -12.47 -20.72
N ARG A 238 32.67 -12.72 -21.48
CA ARG A 238 31.72 -11.68 -21.90
C ARG A 238 30.72 -11.43 -20.77
N SER A 239 30.74 -10.22 -20.20
CA SER A 239 30.13 -9.85 -18.92
C SER A 239 28.63 -10.16 -18.71
N LYS A 240 27.87 -10.52 -19.75
CA LYS A 240 26.43 -10.82 -19.64
C LYS A 240 26.11 -12.23 -19.11
N HIS A 241 27.06 -13.18 -19.16
CA HIS A 241 26.85 -14.54 -18.65
C HIS A 241 27.34 -14.73 -17.20
N PHE A 242 28.21 -13.84 -16.71
CA PHE A 242 28.72 -13.87 -15.33
C PHE A 242 27.63 -13.51 -14.31
N ASP A 243 26.73 -12.59 -14.66
CA ASP A 243 25.58 -12.23 -13.82
C ASP A 243 24.59 -13.40 -13.66
N TYR A 244 24.38 -14.20 -14.71
CA TYR A 244 23.57 -15.42 -14.65
C TYR A 244 24.21 -16.52 -13.79
N LEU A 245 25.54 -16.58 -13.78
CA LEU A 245 26.32 -17.51 -12.97
C LEU A 245 26.19 -17.17 -11.48
N LEU A 246 26.34 -15.89 -11.12
CA LEU A 246 26.11 -15.39 -9.76
C LEU A 246 24.67 -15.61 -9.29
N LEU A 247 23.68 -15.37 -10.15
CA LEU A 247 22.27 -15.57 -9.80
C LEU A 247 21.95 -17.04 -9.51
N ASN A 248 22.50 -17.99 -10.28
CA ASN A 248 22.29 -19.42 -10.05
C ASN A 248 23.02 -19.93 -8.80
N VAL A 249 24.23 -19.45 -8.52
CA VAL A 249 24.95 -19.77 -7.27
C VAL A 249 24.17 -19.26 -6.05
N LEU A 250 23.59 -18.05 -6.14
CA LEU A 250 22.74 -17.49 -5.09
C LEU A 250 21.41 -18.25 -4.91
N VAL A 251 20.89 -18.87 -5.97
CA VAL A 251 19.69 -19.74 -5.90
C VAL A 251 20.01 -21.10 -5.30
N GLN A 252 21.21 -21.65 -5.52
CA GLN A 252 21.62 -22.93 -4.94
C GLN A 252 22.06 -22.84 -3.47
N ALA A 253 22.50 -21.66 -3.03
CA ALA A 253 22.93 -21.42 -1.65
C ALA A 253 21.78 -21.03 -0.70
N ASN A 254 20.58 -20.73 -1.21
CA ASN A 254 19.35 -20.49 -0.41
C ASN A 254 18.51 -21.76 -0.29
#